data_AF-R6VBT7-F1
#
_entry.id   AF-R6VBT7-F1
#
_cell.length_a   1.000
_cell.length_b   1.000
_cell.length_c   1.000
_cell.angle_alpha   90.00
_cell.angle_beta   90.00
_cell.angle_gamma   90.00
#
_symmetry.space_group_name_H-M   'P 1'
#
loop_
_entity.id
_entity.type
_entity.pdbx_description
1 polymer ?
#
loop_
_entity_poly.entity_id
_entity_poly.type
_entity_poly.pdbx_seq_one_letter_code
_entity_poly.pdbx_strand_id
1 'polypeptide(L)'
;MKKIFNILLGVLLVITIALMVYAIATGGSEAAISANLMWGYFLFAFAVASAIFCAIFGMIKNPAGIKGAILSLALVIIIIGVSYFYSAGHTINIVDLQNNGFFGHTETVITETSILVTYVAFAAAFVTAVVTEIWSAFK
;
A
#
# COMPACT_ATOMS: atom_id res chain seq x y z
N MET A 1 -0.32 -24.40 -12.86
CA MET A 1 -0.21 -23.08 -12.18
C MET A 1 -1.15 -22.94 -10.98
N LYS A 2 -2.47 -23.13 -11.10
CA LYS A 2 -3.41 -23.03 -9.96
C LYS A 2 -3.07 -23.93 -8.75
N LYS A 3 -2.66 -25.18 -8.99
CA LYS A 3 -2.38 -26.14 -7.91
C LYS A 3 -1.21 -25.71 -7.01
N ILE A 4 -0.12 -25.21 -7.60
CA ILE A 4 1.07 -24.73 -6.88
C ILE A 4 0.76 -23.46 -6.09
N PHE A 5 0.01 -22.53 -6.69
CA PHE A 5 -0.36 -21.28 -6.03
C PHE A 5 -1.29 -21.53 -4.83
N ASN A 6 -2.24 -22.46 -4.97
CA ASN A 6 -3.12 -22.85 -3.87
C ASN A 6 -2.37 -23.56 -2.75
N ILE A 7 -1.36 -24.37 -3.07
CA ILE A 7 -0.51 -25.01 -2.07
C ILE A 7 0.31 -23.95 -1.32
N LEU A 8 0.92 -23.00 -2.03
CA LEU A 8 1.66 -21.89 -1.41
C LEU A 8 0.76 -21.07 -0.48
N LEU A 9 -0.42 -20.65 -0.95
CA LEU A 9 -1.41 -19.95 -0.14
C LEU A 9 -1.83 -20.77 1.08
N GLY A 10 -2.07 -22.07 0.89
CA GLY A 10 -2.38 -22.98 1.99
C GLY A 10 -1.29 -23.00 3.05
N VAL A 11 -0.02 -23.06 2.66
CA VAL A 11 1.12 -23.04 3.59
C VAL A 11 1.19 -21.70 4.35
N LEU A 12 1.09 -20.57 3.64
CA LEU A 12 1.11 -19.24 4.28
C LEU A 12 -0.04 -19.09 5.28
N LEU A 13 -1.23 -19.58 4.93
CA LEU A 13 -2.40 -19.57 5.80
C LEU A 13 -2.19 -20.43 7.04
N VAL A 14 -1.68 -21.65 6.88
CA VAL A 14 -1.39 -22.56 8.01
C VAL A 14 -0.40 -21.94 8.99
N ILE A 15 0.67 -21.32 8.50
CA ILE A 15 1.64 -20.63 9.36
C ILE A 15 0.98 -19.46 10.10
N THR A 16 0.16 -18.68 9.40
CA THR A 16 -0.56 -17.55 9.99
C THR A 16 -1.52 -18.01 11.10
N ILE A 17 -2.28 -19.08 10.85
CA ILE A 17 -3.18 -19.67 11.85
C ILE A 17 -2.40 -20.22 13.04
N ALA A 18 -1.28 -20.92 12.81
CA ALA A 18 -0.45 -21.45 13.89
C ALA A 18 0.10 -20.35 14.79
N LEU A 19 0.58 -19.24 14.22
CA LEU A 19 1.08 -18.08 14.96
C LEU A 19 -0.04 -17.34 15.72
N MET A 20 -1.24 -17.30 15.16
CA MET A 20 -2.41 -16.75 15.83
C MET A 20 -2.83 -17.61 17.04
N VAL A 21 -2.92 -18.93 16.86
CA VAL A 21 -3.22 -19.88 17.95
C VAL A 21 -2.15 -19.80 19.03
N TYR A 22 -0.87 -19.70 18.66
CA TYR A 22 0.23 -19.48 19.59
C TYR A 22 0.06 -18.19 20.41
N ALA A 23 -0.26 -17.07 19.76
CA ALA A 23 -0.50 -15.80 20.45
C ALA A 23 -1.67 -15.85 21.42
N ILE A 24 -2.76 -16.53 21.06
CA ILE A 24 -3.91 -16.73 21.94
C ILE A 24 -3.51 -17.62 23.14
N ALA A 25 -2.81 -18.73 22.88
CA ALA A 25 -2.40 -19.69 23.90
C ALA A 25 -1.41 -19.11 24.93
N THR A 26 -0.59 -18.13 24.53
CA THR A 26 0.36 -17.45 25.44
C THR A 26 -0.19 -16.15 26.03
N GLY A 27 -1.45 -15.81 25.79
CA GLY A 27 -2.05 -14.57 26.28
C GLY A 27 -1.42 -13.29 25.73
N GLY A 28 -0.83 -13.36 24.52
CA GLY A 28 -0.15 -12.21 23.91
C GLY A 28 1.23 -11.94 24.52
N SER A 29 1.98 -12.97 24.88
CA SER A 29 3.36 -12.80 25.37
C SER A 29 4.24 -12.02 24.38
N GLU A 30 5.26 -11.32 24.88
CA GLU A 30 6.17 -10.53 24.03
C GLU A 30 6.81 -11.38 22.92
N ALA A 31 7.13 -12.64 23.20
CA ALA A 31 7.64 -13.59 22.21
C ALA A 31 6.62 -13.87 21.09
N ALA A 32 5.34 -14.00 21.42
CA ALA A 32 4.29 -14.24 20.43
C ALA A 32 3.96 -13.00 19.61
N ILE A 33 4.01 -11.80 20.23
CA ILE A 33 3.89 -10.52 19.53
C ILE A 33 5.05 -10.37 18.54
N SER A 34 6.28 -10.54 18.99
CA SER A 34 7.49 -10.42 18.16
C SER A 34 7.48 -11.41 16.98
N ALA A 35 7.07 -12.66 17.22
CA ALA A 35 6.95 -13.66 16.16
C ALA A 35 5.88 -13.30 15.11
N ASN A 36 4.70 -12.83 15.53
CA ASN A 36 3.66 -12.38 14.61
C ASN A 36 4.07 -11.13 13.83
N LEU A 37 4.78 -10.21 14.48
CA LEU A 37 5.27 -8.99 13.83
C LEU A 37 6.33 -9.32 12.76
N MET A 38 7.28 -10.21 13.07
CA MET A 38 8.28 -10.68 12.11
C MET A 38 7.64 -11.39 10.92
N TRP A 39 6.64 -12.25 11.17
CA TRP A 39 5.87 -12.91 10.13
C TRP A 39 5.11 -11.91 9.25
N GLY A 40 4.50 -10.89 9.85
CA GLY A 40 3.85 -9.78 9.14
C GLY A 40 4.80 -9.03 8.22
N TYR A 41 6.00 -8.70 8.70
CA TYR A 41 7.03 -8.06 7.86
C TYR A 41 7.47 -8.95 6.71
N PHE A 42 7.66 -10.25 6.95
CA PHE A 42 7.98 -11.20 5.90
C PHE A 42 6.87 -11.27 4.83
N LEU A 43 5.60 -11.39 5.24
CA LEU A 43 4.45 -11.42 4.33
C LEU A 43 4.36 -10.14 3.50
N PHE A 44 4.58 -8.99 4.12
CA PHE A 44 4.56 -7.71 3.43
C PHE A 44 5.69 -7.61 2.40
N ALA A 45 6.92 -7.95 2.78
CA ALA A 45 8.05 -7.96 1.86
C ALA A 45 7.83 -8.94 0.70
N PHE A 46 7.29 -10.12 0.98
CA PHE A 46 6.95 -11.13 -0.02
C PHE A 46 5.85 -10.64 -0.98
N ALA A 47 4.83 -9.95 -0.47
CA ALA A 47 3.77 -9.36 -1.28
C ALA A 47 4.31 -8.26 -2.22
N VAL A 48 5.15 -7.36 -1.70
CA VAL A 48 5.81 -6.32 -2.50
C VAL A 48 6.68 -6.94 -3.59
N ALA A 49 7.53 -7.91 -3.24
CA ALA A 49 8.39 -8.60 -4.20
C ALA A 49 7.56 -9.33 -5.28
N SER A 50 6.47 -9.99 -4.89
CA SER A 50 5.56 -10.68 -5.80
C SER A 50 4.84 -9.70 -6.73
N ALA A 51 4.40 -8.54 -6.22
CA ALA A 51 3.76 -7.51 -7.03
C ALA A 51 4.73 -6.93 -8.07
N ILE A 52 5.96 -6.63 -7.68
CA ILE A 52 7.03 -6.17 -8.58
C ILE A 52 7.32 -7.24 -9.63
N PHE A 53 7.49 -8.50 -9.22
CA PHE A 53 7.72 -9.61 -10.15
C PHE A 53 6.58 -9.78 -11.14
N CYS A 54 5.32 -9.77 -10.69
CA CYS A 54 4.14 -9.84 -11.55
C CYS A 54 4.07 -8.66 -12.52
N ALA A 55 4.40 -7.45 -12.07
CA ALA A 55 4.44 -6.27 -12.93
C ALA A 55 5.51 -6.44 -14.02
N ILE A 56 6.75 -6.78 -13.66
CA ILE A 56 7.86 -6.95 -14.62
C ILE A 56 7.57 -8.09 -15.60
N PHE A 57 7.16 -9.25 -15.11
CA PHE A 57 6.91 -10.43 -15.94
C PHE A 57 5.68 -10.25 -16.84
N GLY A 58 4.64 -9.57 -16.34
CA GLY A 58 3.49 -9.15 -17.14
C GLY A 58 3.87 -8.17 -18.24
N MET A 59 4.75 -7.21 -17.93
CA MET A 59 5.29 -6.24 -18.89
C MET A 59 6.14 -6.91 -19.98
N ILE A 60 6.97 -7.91 -19.64
CA ILE A 60 7.78 -8.67 -20.61
C ILE A 60 6.89 -9.47 -21.58
N LYS A 61 5.80 -10.07 -21.08
CA LYS A 61 4.89 -10.87 -21.91
C LYS A 61 3.91 -10.05 -22.75
N ASN A 62 3.59 -8.83 -22.33
CA ASN A 62 2.68 -7.92 -23.03
C ASN A 62 3.25 -6.50 -23.09
N PRO A 63 4.13 -6.20 -24.08
CA PRO A 63 4.75 -4.88 -24.22
C PRO A 63 3.73 -3.77 -24.56
N ALA A 64 2.51 -4.11 -24.99
CA ALA A 64 1.42 -3.15 -25.13
C ALA A 64 0.97 -2.56 -23.78
N GLY A 65 1.06 -3.33 -22.69
CA GLY A 65 0.72 -2.90 -21.33
C GLY A 65 1.77 -1.98 -20.70
N ILE A 66 3.01 -1.97 -21.21
CA ILE A 66 4.09 -1.11 -20.73
C ILE A 66 3.73 0.37 -20.86
N LYS A 67 3.06 0.77 -21.95
CA LYS A 67 2.66 2.16 -22.14
C LYS A 67 1.69 2.62 -21.06
N GLY A 68 0.74 1.76 -20.67
CA GLY A 68 -0.21 2.03 -19.59
C GLY A 68 0.45 2.06 -18.21
N ALA A 69 1.35 1.11 -17.93
CA ALA A 69 2.06 1.04 -16.65
C ALA A 69 3.04 2.21 -16.45
N ILE A 70 3.79 2.59 -17.48
CA ILE A 70 4.66 3.77 -17.46
C ILE A 70 3.83 5.04 -17.30
N LEU A 71 2.71 5.16 -18.01
CA LEU A 71 1.80 6.30 -17.87
C LEU A 71 1.22 6.39 -16.46
N SER A 72 0.81 5.26 -15.86
CA SER A 72 0.31 5.25 -14.49
C SER A 72 1.39 5.61 -13.48
N LEU A 73 2.63 5.13 -13.67
CA LEU A 73 3.74 5.47 -12.81
C LEU A 73 4.09 6.96 -12.91
N ALA A 74 4.14 7.50 -14.13
CA ALA A 74 4.37 8.91 -14.36
C ALA A 74 3.28 9.78 -13.72
N LEU A 75 2.01 9.39 -13.86
CA LEU A 75 0.89 10.06 -13.19
C LEU A 75 1.02 10.07 -11.67
N VAL A 76 1.38 8.93 -11.06
CA VAL A 76 1.61 8.85 -9.62
C VAL A 76 2.75 9.78 -9.18
N ILE A 77 3.87 9.79 -9.91
CA ILE A 77 4.99 10.70 -9.63
C ILE A 77 4.56 12.16 -9.74
N ILE A 78 3.76 12.52 -10.75
CA ILE A 78 3.22 13.88 -10.91
C ILE A 78 2.33 14.24 -9.72
N ILE A 79 1.43 13.35 -9.31
CA ILE A 79 0.54 13.60 -8.16
C ILE A 79 1.36 13.82 -6.90
N ILE A 80 2.33 12.95 -6.62
CA ILE A 80 3.24 13.09 -5.47
C ILE A 80 3.98 14.44 -5.53
N GLY A 81 4.54 14.78 -6.69
CA GLY A 81 5.27 16.04 -6.88
C GLY A 81 4.40 17.26 -6.64
N VAL A 82 3.20 17.31 -7.23
CA VAL A 82 2.25 18.42 -7.05
C VAL A 82 1.81 18.53 -5.59
N SER A 83 1.47 17.41 -4.95
CA SER A 83 1.12 17.39 -3.52
C SER A 83 2.26 17.88 -2.64
N TYR A 84 3.50 17.47 -2.94
CA TYR A 84 4.68 17.92 -2.20
C TYR A 84 4.92 19.42 -2.37
N PHE A 85 4.91 19.94 -3.60
CA PHE A 85 5.13 21.37 -3.84
C PHE A 85 4.01 22.24 -3.26
N TYR A 86 2.76 21.76 -3.27
CA TYR A 86 1.65 22.43 -2.60
C TYR A 86 1.89 22.50 -1.09
N SER A 87 2.25 21.37 -0.48
CA SER A 87 2.48 21.27 0.95
C SER A 87 3.70 22.08 1.41
N ALA A 88 4.82 22.00 0.69
CA ALA A 88 6.02 22.79 0.95
C ALA A 88 5.82 24.31 0.71
N GLY A 89 4.79 24.70 -0.04
CA GLY A 89 4.48 26.10 -0.35
C GLY A 89 3.80 26.86 0.78
N HIS A 90 3.39 26.20 1.86
CA HIS A 90 2.71 26.83 2.99
C HIS A 90 3.04 26.17 4.33
N THR A 91 2.70 26.85 5.42
CA THR A 91 2.92 26.33 6.77
C THR A 91 1.69 25.62 7.28
N ILE A 92 1.84 24.34 7.63
CA ILE A 92 0.82 23.55 8.31
C ILE A 92 1.23 23.41 9.77
N ASN A 93 0.35 23.87 10.67
CA ASN A 93 0.56 23.82 12.11
C ASN A 93 -0.17 22.61 12.69
N ILE A 94 0.54 21.48 12.80
CA ILE A 94 0.03 20.28 13.49
C ILE A 94 0.49 20.35 14.94
N VAL A 95 -0.46 20.34 15.87
CA VAL A 95 -0.18 20.44 17.31
C VAL A 95 0.53 19.17 17.78
N ASP A 96 1.68 19.34 18.41
CA ASP A 96 2.38 18.30 19.14
C ASP A 96 1.90 18.29 20.60
N LEU A 97 1.01 17.35 20.91
CA LEU A 97 0.44 17.16 22.24
C LEU A 97 1.48 16.71 23.28
N GLN A 98 2.60 16.14 22.86
CA GLN A 98 3.63 15.65 23.79
C GLN A 98 4.56 16.77 24.23
N ASN A 99 4.89 17.69 23.31
CA ASN A 99 5.85 18.76 23.55
C ASN A 99 5.22 20.16 23.73
N ASN A 100 3.89 20.27 23.75
CA ASN A 100 3.15 21.54 23.83
C ASN A 100 3.58 22.56 22.75
N GLY A 101 3.78 22.08 21.53
CA GLY A 101 4.29 22.87 20.41
C GLY A 101 3.65 22.47 19.08
N PHE A 102 4.37 22.71 17.99
CA PHE A 102 4.00 22.24 16.65
C PHE A 102 5.09 21.34 16.09
N PHE A 103 4.70 20.35 15.30
CA PHE A 103 5.64 19.54 14.53
C PHE A 103 6.46 20.42 13.56
N GLY A 104 7.69 19.99 13.28
CA GLY A 104 8.59 20.65 12.35
C GLY A 104 8.05 20.66 10.93
N HIS A 105 8.43 21.68 10.16
CA HIS A 105 7.91 21.89 8.81
C HIS A 105 8.09 20.68 7.88
N THR A 106 9.24 19.99 7.95
CA THR A 106 9.47 18.78 7.13
C THR A 106 8.48 17.66 7.47
N GLU A 107 8.18 17.46 8.75
CA GLU A 107 7.24 16.43 9.20
C GLU A 107 5.81 16.76 8.76
N THR A 108 5.43 18.03 8.86
CA THR A 108 4.09 18.49 8.46
C THR A 108 3.92 18.43 6.94
N VAL A 109 4.96 18.74 6.17
CA VAL A 109 4.96 18.64 4.70
C VAL A 109 4.81 17.20 4.23
N ILE A 110 5.57 16.27 4.79
CA ILE A 110 5.46 14.85 4.43
C ILE A 110 4.08 14.31 4.78
N THR A 111 3.57 14.67 5.95
CA THR A 111 2.27 14.23 6.44
C THR A 111 1.15 14.72 5.52
N GLU A 112 1.08 16.01 5.23
CA GLU A 112 0.05 16.55 4.35
C GLU A 112 0.18 16.02 2.91
N THR A 113 1.42 15.91 2.38
CA THR A 113 1.66 15.28 1.08
C THR A 113 1.04 13.88 1.01
N SER A 114 1.23 13.07 2.04
CA SER A 114 0.67 11.71 2.10
C SER A 114 -0.87 11.69 2.14
N ILE A 115 -1.48 12.65 2.85
CA ILE A 115 -2.93 12.81 2.92
C ILE A 115 -3.49 13.22 1.56
N LEU A 116 -2.88 14.20 0.89
CA LEU A 116 -3.31 14.67 -0.42
C LEU A 116 -3.21 13.57 -1.48
N VAL A 117 -2.08 12.85 -1.53
CA VAL A 117 -1.90 11.70 -2.43
C VAL A 117 -2.98 10.64 -2.18
N THR A 118 -3.29 10.37 -0.91
CA THR A 118 -4.33 9.41 -0.52
C THR A 118 -5.71 9.84 -1.00
N TYR A 119 -6.09 11.11 -0.79
CA TYR A 119 -7.39 11.61 -1.26
C TYR A 119 -7.53 11.58 -2.78
N VAL A 120 -6.47 11.96 -3.52
CA VAL A 120 -6.48 11.88 -4.99
C VAL A 120 -6.62 10.43 -5.45
N ALA A 121 -5.90 9.50 -4.82
CA ALA A 121 -5.99 8.08 -5.15
C ALA A 121 -7.40 7.51 -4.88
N PHE A 122 -8.01 7.85 -3.75
CA PHE A 122 -9.38 7.42 -3.43
C PHE A 122 -10.41 7.98 -4.41
N ALA A 123 -10.32 9.28 -4.74
CA ALA A 123 -11.22 9.89 -5.71
C ALA A 123 -11.06 9.25 -7.09
N ALA A 124 -9.82 9.04 -7.55
CA ALA A 124 -9.54 8.38 -8.82
C ALA A 124 -10.07 6.94 -8.85
N ALA A 125 -9.88 6.18 -7.76
CA ALA A 125 -10.39 4.82 -7.64
C ALA A 125 -11.92 4.78 -7.67
N PHE A 126 -12.59 5.68 -6.94
CA PHE A 126 -14.04 5.79 -6.93
C PHE A 126 -14.60 6.13 -8.31
N VAL A 127 -14.06 7.17 -8.97
CA VAL A 127 -14.48 7.55 -10.32
C VAL A 127 -14.25 6.41 -11.31
N THR A 128 -13.09 5.75 -11.24
CA THR A 128 -12.79 4.60 -12.11
C THR A 128 -13.79 3.47 -11.90
N ALA A 129 -14.12 3.14 -10.65
CA ALA A 129 -15.11 2.11 -10.33
C ALA A 129 -16.49 2.46 -10.90
N VAL A 130 -16.99 3.67 -10.63
CA VAL A 130 -18.31 4.12 -11.11
C VAL A 130 -18.38 4.12 -12.64
N VAL A 131 -17.36 4.68 -13.31
CA VAL A 131 -17.33 4.74 -14.78
C VAL A 131 -17.28 3.34 -15.38
N THR A 132 -16.49 2.44 -14.78
CA THR A 132 -16.37 1.05 -15.28
C THR A 132 -17.69 0.29 -15.12
N GLU A 133 -18.36 0.42 -13.98
CA GLU A 133 -19.67 -0.20 -13.72
C GLU A 133 -20.74 0.33 -14.69
N ILE A 134 -20.83 1.65 -14.86
CA ILE A 134 -21.78 2.27 -15.79
C ILE A 134 -21.51 1.80 -17.21
N TRP A 135 -20.25 1.84 -17.66
CA TRP A 135 -19.88 1.41 -19.01
C TRP A 135 -20.16 -0.08 -19.24
N SER A 136 -19.93 -0.92 -18.23
CA SER A 136 -20.27 -2.34 -18.30
C SER A 136 -21.78 -2.58 -18.34
N ALA A 137 -22.60 -1.71 -17.75
CA ALA A 137 -24.06 -1.81 -17.80
C ALA A 137 -24.64 -1.48 -19.20
N PHE A 138 -23.89 -0.75 -20.04
CA PHE A 138 -24.28 -0.38 -21.40
C PHE A 138 -23.72 -1.31 -22.49
N LYS A 139 -22.98 -2.35 -22.11
CA LYS A 139 -22.40 -3.33 -23.03
C LYS A 139 -23.12 -4.67 -22.92
#